data_AF-A0A941CWE3-F1
#
_entry.id   AF-A0A941CWE3-F1
#
_cell.length_a   1.000
_cell.length_b   1.000
_cell.length_c   1.000
_cell.angle_alpha   90.00
_cell.angle_beta   90.00
_cell.angle_gamma   90.00
#
_symmetry.space_group_name_H-M   'P 1'
#
loop_
_entity.id
_entity.type
_entity.pdbx_description
1 polymer ?
#
loop_
_entity_poly.entity_id
_entity_poly.type
_entity_poly.pdbx_seq_one_letter_code
_entity_poly.pdbx_strand_id
1 'polypeptide(L)'
;MNVQYSAHLSTVRIAVSTVRQLELKGGKYWYFKGVNLRAIIVWLVGVIFYLVINPLPLFTETVGAVYPIIVVTAVLYLIVSKINPKQ
;
A
#
# COMPACT_ATOMS: atom_id res chain seq x y z
N MET A 1 -34.88 -20.40 -6.15
CA MET A 1 -34.32 -19.40 -5.20
C MET A 1 -32.93 -19.02 -5.74
N ASN A 2 -32.77 -17.75 -6.14
CA ASN A 2 -31.90 -17.33 -7.26
C ASN A 2 -30.41 -17.19 -6.93
N VAL A 3 -29.55 -17.74 -7.78
CA VAL A 3 -28.06 -17.69 -7.72
C VAL A 3 -27.53 -16.27 -7.52
N GLN A 4 -28.16 -15.27 -8.14
CA GLN A 4 -27.78 -13.86 -8.03
C GLN A 4 -27.88 -13.32 -6.58
N TYR A 5 -28.88 -13.76 -5.81
CA TYR A 5 -29.06 -13.34 -4.43
C TYR A 5 -27.99 -13.94 -3.50
N SER A 6 -27.60 -15.18 -3.79
CA SER A 6 -26.50 -15.86 -3.08
C SER A 6 -25.14 -15.19 -3.34
N ALA A 7 -24.87 -14.81 -4.61
CA ALA A 7 -23.64 -14.12 -5.00
C ALA A 7 -23.51 -12.70 -4.40
N HIS A 8 -24.62 -11.98 -4.29
CA HIS A 8 -24.63 -10.67 -3.64
C HIS A 8 -24.32 -10.77 -2.14
N LEU A 9 -24.98 -11.71 -1.44
CA LEU A 9 -24.77 -11.92 0.01
C LEU A 9 -23.36 -12.42 0.34
N SER A 10 -22.74 -13.23 -0.52
CA SER A 10 -21.36 -13.67 -0.32
C SER A 10 -20.35 -12.51 -0.47
N THR A 11 -20.53 -11.66 -1.48
CA THR A 11 -19.69 -10.48 -1.71
C THR A 11 -19.73 -9.52 -0.53
N VAL A 12 -20.94 -9.22 -0.03
CA VAL A 12 -21.12 -8.35 1.14
C VAL A 12 -20.45 -8.96 2.38
N ARG A 13 -20.61 -10.26 2.61
CA ARG A 13 -19.97 -10.96 3.75
C ARG A 13 -18.44 -10.92 3.69
N ILE A 14 -17.85 -11.07 2.50
CA ILE A 14 -16.39 -10.99 2.30
C ILE A 14 -15.87 -9.57 2.55
N ALA A 15 -16.59 -8.55 2.07
CA ALA A 15 -16.23 -7.16 2.34
C ALA A 15 -16.27 -6.86 3.85
N VAL A 16 -17.36 -7.24 4.53
CA VAL A 16 -17.52 -7.06 5.98
C VAL A 16 -16.43 -7.81 6.76
N SER A 17 -16.11 -9.06 6.38
CA SER A 17 -15.06 -9.82 7.05
C SER A 17 -13.67 -9.22 6.82
N THR A 18 -13.41 -8.67 5.64
CA THR A 18 -12.15 -7.98 5.31
C THR A 18 -11.98 -6.70 6.11
N VAL A 19 -13.03 -5.89 6.23
CA VAL A 19 -13.01 -4.67 7.06
C VAL A 19 -12.76 -5.03 8.52
N ARG A 20 -13.40 -6.08 9.04
CA ARG A 20 -13.17 -6.56 10.40
C ARG A 20 -11.71 -6.93 10.67
N GLN A 21 -10.96 -7.43 9.68
CA GLN A 21 -9.54 -7.78 9.84
C GLN A 21 -8.63 -6.56 10.08
N LEU A 22 -9.08 -5.34 9.80
CA LEU A 22 -8.32 -4.11 10.03
C LEU A 22 -8.17 -3.80 11.53
N GLU A 23 -9.15 -4.21 12.34
CA GLU A 23 -9.21 -3.89 13.78
C GLU A 23 -8.60 -4.98 14.67
N LEU A 24 -8.37 -6.18 14.12
CA LEU A 24 -7.91 -7.33 14.88
C LEU A 24 -6.41 -7.26 15.18
N LYS A 25 -6.05 -7.26 16.48
CA LYS A 25 -4.70 -7.60 16.91
C LYS A 25 -4.39 -9.04 16.48
N GLY A 26 -3.29 -9.23 15.76
CA GLY A 26 -2.94 -10.51 15.13
C GLY A 26 -3.72 -10.83 13.84
N GLY A 27 -4.59 -9.93 13.36
CA GLY A 27 -5.31 -10.09 12.10
C GLY A 27 -4.41 -9.99 10.87
N LYS A 28 -5.00 -10.18 9.68
CA LYS A 28 -4.28 -10.18 8.38
C LYS A 28 -3.39 -8.94 8.19
N TYR A 29 -3.85 -7.78 8.64
CA TYR A 29 -3.15 -6.50 8.50
C TYR A 29 -2.30 -6.11 9.72
N TRP A 30 -2.27 -6.94 10.78
CA TRP A 30 -1.44 -6.73 11.96
C TRP A 30 -0.02 -7.25 11.71
N TYR A 31 0.87 -6.39 11.21
CA TYR A 31 2.29 -6.70 10.98
C TYR A 31 3.08 -6.73 12.30
N PHE A 32 4.39 -6.52 12.27
CA PHE A 32 5.23 -6.54 13.46
C PHE A 32 4.75 -5.50 14.47
N LYS A 33 4.19 -5.97 15.60
CA LYS A 33 3.55 -5.13 16.62
C LYS A 33 2.49 -4.16 16.05
N GLY A 34 1.82 -4.55 14.96
CA GLY A 34 0.83 -3.73 14.26
C GLY A 34 1.40 -2.80 13.20
N VAL A 35 2.72 -2.82 12.94
CA VAL A 35 3.39 -1.89 12.03
C VAL A 35 4.05 -2.61 10.85
N ASN A 36 3.76 -2.14 9.63
CA ASN A 36 4.43 -2.63 8.43
C ASN A 36 5.77 -1.91 8.22
N LEU A 37 6.84 -2.45 8.82
CA LEU A 37 8.19 -1.87 8.71
C LEU A 37 8.68 -1.74 7.26
N ARG A 38 8.24 -2.63 6.37
CA ARG A 38 8.57 -2.56 4.93
C ARG A 38 7.98 -1.30 4.30
N ALA A 39 6.71 -1.02 4.59
CA ALA A 39 6.05 0.20 4.13
C ALA A 39 6.77 1.45 4.65
N ILE A 40 7.23 1.45 5.90
CA ILE A 40 7.99 2.56 6.48
C ILE A 40 9.32 2.77 5.73
N ILE A 41 10.08 1.71 5.46
CA ILE A 41 11.34 1.82 4.71
C ILE A 41 11.08 2.39 3.32
N VAL A 42 10.06 1.88 2.62
CA VAL A 42 9.70 2.39 1.28
C VAL A 42 9.29 3.85 1.33
N TRP A 43 8.52 4.24 2.35
CA TRP A 43 8.13 5.63 2.57
C TRP A 43 9.34 6.53 2.81
N LEU A 44 10.29 6.11 3.67
CA LEU A 44 11.52 6.86 3.92
C LEU A 44 12.34 7.07 2.64
N VAL A 45 12.51 6.02 1.84
CA VAL A 45 13.21 6.12 0.55
C VAL A 45 12.48 7.07 -0.40
N GLY A 46 11.15 7.00 -0.45
CA GLY A 46 10.32 7.92 -1.24
C GLY A 46 10.45 9.38 -0.82
N VAL A 47 10.46 9.66 0.50
CA VAL A 47 10.67 11.02 1.03
C VAL A 47 12.05 11.54 0.65
N ILE A 48 13.11 10.74 0.85
CA ILE A 48 14.47 11.14 0.49
C ILE A 48 14.55 11.42 -1.01
N PHE A 49 13.99 10.54 -1.85
CA PHE A 49 13.98 10.72 -3.29
C PHE A 49 13.23 11.98 -3.71
N TYR A 50 12.06 12.27 -3.10
CA TYR A 50 11.32 13.51 -3.32
C TYR A 50 12.16 14.74 -3.01
N LEU A 51 12.80 14.79 -1.85
CA LEU A 51 13.61 15.94 -1.45
C LEU A 51 14.78 16.20 -2.41
N VAL A 52 15.33 15.15 -3.04
CA VAL A 52 16.39 15.26 -4.04
C VAL A 52 15.88 15.76 -5.39
N ILE A 53 14.74 15.25 -5.87
CA ILE A 53 14.27 15.58 -7.22
C ILE A 53 13.39 16.83 -7.28
N ASN A 54 12.68 17.15 -6.19
CA ASN A 54 11.76 18.27 -6.14
C ASN A 54 12.38 19.64 -6.51
N PRO A 55 13.64 19.96 -6.15
CA PRO A 55 14.24 21.24 -6.56
C PRO A 55 14.80 21.25 -7.99
N LEU A 56 14.80 20.13 -8.72
CA LEU A 56 15.40 20.08 -10.06
C LEU A 56 14.48 20.77 -11.08
N PRO A 57 15.03 21.59 -12.01
CA PRO A 57 14.25 22.35 -13.00
C PRO A 57 13.28 21.48 -13.81
N LEU A 58 13.73 20.27 -14.17
CA LEU A 58 12.93 19.29 -14.91
C LEU A 58 11.59 19.00 -14.22
N PHE A 59 11.53 18.99 -12.89
CA PHE A 59 10.32 18.68 -12.14
C PHE A 59 9.57 19.93 -11.65
N THR A 60 10.26 21.04 -11.38
CA THR A 60 9.61 22.29 -10.98
C THR A 60 8.88 22.98 -12.12
N GLU A 61 9.35 22.83 -13.36
CA GLU A 61 8.82 23.54 -14.54
C GLU A 61 7.85 22.68 -15.37
N THR A 62 7.62 21.41 -14.99
CA THR A 62 6.78 20.47 -15.75
C THR A 62 5.59 19.95 -14.93
N VAL A 63 5.47 18.63 -14.82
CA VAL A 63 4.36 17.90 -14.17
C VAL A 63 4.52 17.82 -12.65
N GLY A 64 5.65 18.24 -12.07
CA GLY A 64 5.93 18.10 -10.65
C GLY A 64 6.54 16.75 -10.28
N ALA A 65 7.27 16.73 -9.16
CA ALA A 65 7.95 15.53 -8.67
C ALA A 65 7.00 14.41 -8.21
N VAL A 66 5.71 14.70 -7.96
CA VAL A 66 4.77 13.71 -7.39
C VAL A 66 4.60 12.47 -8.28
N TYR A 67 4.47 12.63 -9.60
CA TYR A 67 4.28 11.51 -10.52
C TYR A 67 5.44 10.49 -10.51
N PRO A 68 6.72 10.89 -10.69
CA PRO A 68 7.83 9.96 -10.57
C PRO A 68 7.95 9.36 -9.16
N ILE A 69 7.61 10.10 -8.09
CA ILE A 69 7.58 9.53 -6.72
C ILE A 69 6.56 8.40 -6.60
N ILE A 70 5.34 8.57 -7.12
CA ILE A 70 4.31 7.51 -7.08
C ILE A 70 4.82 6.26 -7.79
N VAL A 71 5.40 6.41 -8.97
CA VAL A 71 5.92 5.27 -9.76
C VAL A 71 7.05 4.56 -9.00
N VAL A 72 8.05 5.31 -8.52
CA VAL A 72 9.20 4.74 -7.82
C VAL A 72 8.79 4.06 -6.51
N THR A 73 7.96 4.70 -5.70
CA THR A 73 7.51 4.12 -4.42
C THR A 73 6.62 2.90 -4.61
N ALA A 74 5.76 2.89 -5.63
CA ALA A 74 4.95 1.71 -5.97
C ALA A 74 5.81 0.52 -6.39
N VAL A 75 6.76 0.73 -7.33
CA VAL A 75 7.69 -0.32 -7.78
C VAL A 75 8.53 -0.84 -6.60
N LEU A 76 9.07 0.06 -5.80
CA LEU A 76 9.87 -0.30 -4.63
C LEU A 76 9.05 -1.10 -3.61
N TYR A 77 7.82 -0.69 -3.32
CA TYR A 77 6.94 -1.43 -2.42
C TYR A 77 6.66 -2.86 -2.92
N LEU A 78 6.42 -3.01 -4.23
CA LEU A 78 6.19 -4.33 -4.84
C LEU A 78 7.43 -5.23 -4.73
N ILE A 79 8.64 -4.68 -4.87
CA ILE A 79 9.88 -5.44 -4.70
C ILE A 79 10.06 -5.83 -3.23
N VAL A 80 9.99 -4.86 -2.32
CA VAL A 80 10.26 -5.06 -0.89
C VAL A 80 9.23 -5.97 -0.22
N SER A 81 7.97 -5.93 -0.67
CA SER A 81 6.90 -6.81 -0.16
C SER A 81 7.09 -8.28 -0.54
N LYS A 82 7.87 -8.58 -1.58
CA LYS A 82 8.21 -9.96 -2.00
C LYS A 82 9.40 -10.56 -1.25
N ILE A 83 10.25 -9.74 -0.63
CA ILE A 83 11.45 -10.20 0.07
C ILE A 83 11.05 -10.64 1.48
N ASN A 84 10.91 -11.94 1.76
CA ASN A 84 10.33 -12.44 3.02
C ASN A 84 8.94 -11.82 3.27
N PRO A 85 7.92 -12.19 2.47
CA PRO A 85 6.55 -11.87 2.82
C PRO A 85 6.33 -12.25 4.28
N LYS A 86 5.48 -11.49 4.98
CA LYS A 86 5.10 -11.76 6.37
C LYS A 86 5.19 -13.27 6.69
N GLN A 87 5.94 -13.65 7.75
CA GLN A 87 5.64 -14.91 8.46
C GLN A 87 4.16 -14.90 8.86
#